data_AF-A0A7S0QV79-F1
#
_entry.id   AF-A0A7S0QV79-F1
#
_cell.length_a   1.000
_cell.length_b   1.000
_cell.length_c   1.000
_cell.angle_alpha   90.00
_cell.angle_beta   90.00
_cell.angle_gamma   90.00
#
_symmetry.space_group_name_H-M   'P 1'
#
loop_
_entity.id
_entity.type
_entity.pdbx_description
1 polymer ?
#
loop_
_entity_poly.entity_id
_entity_poly.type
_entity_poly.pdbx_seq_one_letter_code
_entity_poly.pdbx_strand_id
1 'polypeptide(L)'
;CGGVQPLLGLLRADTRPQLLEYTVGALWKACTHCDANRVVVAAHGIRAVEALAANDALSTEIRRCAAGLVKALQPPEEPGPPAEDPPPLVDDRGRGAPLRPGRRGGRR
;
A
#
# COMPACT_ATOMS: atom_id res chain seq x y z
N CYS A 1 21.66 9.11 -6.29
CA CYS A 1 21.86 7.67 -6.52
C CYS A 1 21.91 7.40 -8.03
N GLY A 2 23.08 7.15 -8.62
CA GLY A 2 23.24 7.10 -10.09
C GLY A 2 23.14 5.70 -10.74
N GLY A 3 23.12 4.62 -9.95
CA GLY A 3 23.19 3.25 -10.48
C GLY A 3 21.90 2.69 -11.07
N VAL A 4 20.75 3.31 -10.79
CA VAL A 4 19.43 2.77 -11.18
C VAL A 4 19.13 3.02 -12.66
N GLN A 5 19.48 4.19 -13.20
CA GLN A 5 19.19 4.53 -14.60
C GLN A 5 19.90 3.61 -15.60
N PRO A 6 21.20 3.25 -15.43
CA PRO A 6 21.85 2.23 -16.25
C PRO A 6 21.14 0.88 -16.20
N LEU A 7 20.69 0.44 -15.02
CA LEU A 7 19.96 -0.83 -14.86
C LEU A 7 18.61 -0.80 -15.59
N LEU A 8 17.88 0.32 -15.52
CA LEU A 8 16.65 0.51 -16.30
C LEU A 8 16.91 0.51 -17.81
N GLY A 9 18.05 1.06 -18.24
CA GLY A 9 18.50 0.99 -19.62
C GLY A 9 18.73 -0.45 -20.07
N LEU A 10 19.46 -1.24 -19.26
CA LEU A 10 19.70 -2.66 -19.52
C LEU A 10 18.41 -3.47 -19.62
N LEU A 11 17.46 -3.24 -18.70
CA LEU A 11 16.18 -3.93 -18.66
C LEU A 11 15.33 -3.71 -19.93
N ARG A 12 15.56 -2.61 -20.66
CA ARG A 12 14.86 -2.28 -21.91
C ARG A 12 15.64 -2.73 -23.15
N ALA A 13 16.96 -2.73 -23.07
CA ALA A 13 17.84 -2.99 -24.21
C ALA A 13 18.11 -4.48 -24.44
N ASP A 14 17.94 -5.32 -23.41
CA ASP A 14 18.38 -6.71 -23.45
C ASP A 14 17.32 -7.65 -22.83
N THR A 15 17.19 -8.84 -23.42
CA THR A 15 16.24 -9.88 -23.00
C THR A 15 16.92 -11.18 -22.61
N ARG A 16 18.25 -11.22 -22.54
CA ARG A 16 19.01 -12.40 -22.12
C ARG A 16 18.64 -12.76 -20.68
N PRO A 17 18.22 -14.01 -20.40
CA PRO A 17 17.71 -14.40 -19.08
C PRO A 17 18.65 -14.09 -17.92
N GLN A 18 19.94 -14.42 -18.04
CA GLN A 18 20.91 -14.13 -16.97
C GLN A 18 21.05 -12.63 -16.71
N LEU A 19 21.08 -11.81 -17.77
CA LEU A 19 21.21 -10.36 -17.61
C LEU A 19 19.96 -9.75 -17.00
N LEU A 20 18.77 -10.22 -17.39
CA LEU A 20 17.51 -9.84 -16.76
C LEU A 20 17.49 -10.20 -15.28
N GLU A 21 17.92 -11.42 -14.92
CA GLU A 21 17.98 -11.89 -13.53
C GLU A 21 18.87 -10.98 -12.66
N TYR A 22 20.10 -10.71 -13.11
CA TYR A 22 21.00 -9.81 -12.39
C TYR A 22 20.46 -8.38 -12.31
N THR A 23 19.89 -7.88 -13.41
CA THR A 23 19.39 -6.50 -13.48
C THR A 23 18.19 -6.30 -12.56
N VAL A 24 17.20 -7.20 -12.62
CA VAL A 24 16.00 -7.10 -11.80
C VAL A 24 16.30 -7.36 -10.33
N GLY A 25 17.21 -8.30 -10.02
CA GLY A 25 17.68 -8.56 -8.67
C GLY A 25 18.43 -7.36 -8.08
N ALA A 26 19.29 -6.71 -8.86
CA ALA A 26 19.99 -5.50 -8.46
C ALA A 26 19.02 -4.33 -8.24
N LEU A 27 18.03 -4.15 -9.12
CA LEU A 27 16.99 -3.13 -8.95
C LEU A 27 16.16 -3.38 -7.69
N TRP A 28 15.78 -4.63 -7.43
CA TRP A 28 15.05 -4.99 -6.21
C TRP A 28 15.84 -4.62 -4.97
N LYS A 29 17.10 -5.05 -4.85
CA LYS A 29 17.96 -4.69 -3.72
C LYS A 29 18.21 -3.18 -3.60
N ALA A 30 18.38 -2.48 -4.72
CA ALA A 30 18.58 -1.04 -4.71
C ALA A 30 17.34 -0.30 -4.19
N CYS A 31 16.15 -0.82 -4.45
CA CYS A 31 14.88 -0.26 -4.00
C CYS A 31 14.57 -0.60 -2.53
N THR A 32 14.95 -1.78 -2.03
CA THR A 32 14.69 -2.16 -0.61
C THR A 32 15.44 -1.31 0.40
N HIS A 33 16.50 -0.62 -0.01
CA HIS A 33 17.34 0.18 0.89
C HIS A 33 17.33 1.67 0.59
N CYS A 34 16.57 2.14 -0.41
CA CYS A 34 16.61 3.55 -0.80
C CYS A 34 15.31 4.01 -1.47
N ASP A 35 14.58 4.91 -0.82
CA ASP A 35 13.33 5.45 -1.34
C ASP A 35 13.52 6.30 -2.60
N ALA A 36 14.63 7.04 -2.70
CA ALA A 36 14.94 7.78 -3.92
C ALA A 36 15.08 6.84 -5.14
N ASN A 37 15.63 5.64 -4.95
CA ASN A 37 15.68 4.64 -6.01
C ASN A 37 14.28 4.11 -6.34
N ARG A 38 13.45 3.84 -5.32
CA ARG A 38 12.05 3.42 -5.52
C ARG A 38 11.29 4.42 -6.38
N VAL A 39 11.39 5.71 -6.09
CA VAL A 39 10.72 6.77 -6.86
C VAL A 39 11.16 6.76 -8.32
N VAL A 40 12.46 6.64 -8.58
CA VAL A 40 13.00 6.61 -9.96
C VAL A 40 12.54 5.36 -10.72
N VAL A 41 12.59 4.18 -10.08
CA VAL A 41 12.13 2.93 -10.71
C VAL A 41 10.61 2.94 -10.90
N ALA A 42 9.84 3.46 -9.97
CA ALA A 42 8.39 3.59 -10.12
C ALA A 42 8.04 4.51 -11.30
N ALA A 43 8.72 5.65 -11.42
CA ALA A 43 8.46 6.63 -12.47
C ALA A 43 8.83 6.13 -13.89
N HIS A 44 9.86 5.29 -14.01
CA HIS A 44 10.45 4.97 -15.32
C HIS A 44 10.48 3.46 -15.65
N GLY A 45 10.40 2.59 -14.66
CA GLY A 45 10.62 1.15 -14.81
C GLY A 45 9.39 0.27 -14.59
N ILE A 46 8.36 0.78 -13.90
CA ILE A 46 7.28 -0.07 -13.35
C ILE A 46 6.64 -1.00 -14.39
N ARG A 47 6.26 -0.48 -15.56
CA ARG A 47 5.63 -1.28 -16.63
C ARG A 47 6.50 -2.42 -17.12
N ALA A 48 7.81 -2.18 -17.23
CA ALA A 48 8.73 -3.22 -17.68
C ALA A 48 8.90 -4.30 -16.59
N VAL A 49 8.94 -3.89 -15.31
CA VAL A 49 9.01 -4.83 -14.18
C VAL A 49 7.72 -5.66 -14.07
N GLU A 50 6.54 -5.06 -14.22
CA GLU A 50 5.25 -5.75 -14.23
C GLU A 50 5.17 -6.77 -15.37
N ALA A 51 5.64 -6.41 -16.57
CA ALA A 51 5.70 -7.31 -17.71
C ALA A 51 6.61 -8.52 -17.44
N LEU A 52 7.76 -8.32 -16.78
CA LEU A 52 8.64 -9.41 -16.38
C LEU A 52 7.98 -10.33 -15.33
N ALA A 53 7.26 -9.76 -14.36
CA ALA A 53 6.58 -10.54 -13.34
C ALA A 53 5.44 -11.42 -13.90
N ALA A 54 4.76 -10.94 -14.95
CA ALA A 54 3.66 -11.64 -15.61
C ALA A 54 4.11 -12.59 -16.74
N ASN A 55 5.40 -12.66 -17.06
CA ASN A 55 5.88 -13.46 -18.19
C ASN A 55 6.26 -14.89 -17.76
N ASP A 56 5.36 -15.83 -18.05
CA ASP A 56 5.53 -17.25 -17.69
C ASP A 56 6.69 -17.95 -18.42
N ALA A 57 7.19 -17.40 -19.52
CA ALA A 57 8.34 -17.93 -20.25
C ALA A 57 9.68 -17.62 -19.59
N LEU A 58 9.72 -16.67 -18.63
CA LEU A 58 10.94 -16.34 -17.88
C LEU A 58 11.19 -17.33 -16.74
N SER A 59 12.39 -17.33 -16.19
CA SER A 59 12.71 -18.18 -15.04
C SER A 59 11.91 -17.75 -13.81
N THR A 60 11.64 -18.72 -12.92
CA THR A 60 10.96 -18.48 -11.65
C THR A 60 11.67 -17.42 -10.82
N GLU A 61 13.00 -17.37 -10.85
CA GLU A 61 13.78 -16.38 -10.09
C GLU A 61 13.61 -14.96 -10.65
N ILE A 62 13.62 -14.78 -11.98
CA ILE A 62 13.33 -13.48 -12.60
C ILE A 62 11.94 -13.00 -12.20
N ARG A 63 10.92 -13.86 -12.30
CA ARG A 63 9.55 -13.50 -11.90
C ARG A 63 9.45 -13.17 -10.41
N ARG A 64 10.13 -13.95 -9.56
CA ARG A 64 10.16 -13.73 -8.10
C ARG A 64 10.78 -12.38 -7.76
N CYS A 65 11.94 -12.06 -8.33
CA CYS A 65 12.59 -10.77 -8.11
C CYS A 65 11.75 -9.61 -8.67
N ALA A 66 11.15 -9.77 -9.85
CA ALA A 66 10.25 -8.78 -10.42
C ALA A 66 9.02 -8.53 -9.53
N ALA A 67 8.36 -9.58 -9.05
CA ALA A 67 7.23 -9.47 -8.13
C ALA A 67 7.62 -8.82 -6.80
N GLY A 68 8.80 -9.16 -6.26
CA GLY A 68 9.37 -8.52 -5.08
C GLY A 68 9.63 -7.03 -5.29
N LEU A 69 10.14 -6.67 -6.47
CA LEU A 69 10.34 -5.27 -6.85
C LEU A 69 9.01 -4.53 -7.01
N VAL A 70 8.00 -5.10 -7.68
CA VAL A 70 6.65 -4.49 -7.77
C VAL A 70 6.09 -4.18 -6.39
N LYS A 71 6.14 -5.14 -5.45
CA LYS A 71 5.71 -4.93 -4.05
C LYS A 71 6.51 -3.82 -3.36
N ALA A 72 7.82 -3.77 -3.57
CA ALA A 72 8.65 -2.72 -3.00
C ALA A 72 8.33 -1.32 -3.57
N LEU A 73 7.80 -1.23 -4.80
CA LEU A 73 7.44 0.04 -5.42
C LEU A 73 6.04 0.55 -5.03
N GLN A 74 5.20 -0.30 -4.43
CA GLN A 74 3.92 0.15 -3.88
C GLN A 74 4.19 1.13 -2.72
N PRO A 75 3.39 2.20 -2.60
CA PRO A 75 3.43 3.04 -1.42
C PRO A 75 3.14 2.17 -0.19
N PRO A 76 3.69 2.49 0.99
CA PRO A 76 3.24 1.85 2.21
C PRO A 76 1.73 2.05 2.29
N GLU A 77 0.97 0.96 2.34
CA GLU A 77 -0.47 1.09 2.61
C GLU A 77 -0.59 1.84 3.92
N GLU A 78 -1.15 3.06 3.85
CA GLU A 78 -1.48 3.78 5.05
C GLU A 78 -2.41 2.88 5.87
N PRO A 79 -2.14 2.67 7.17
CA PRO A 79 -3.07 1.93 8.00
C PRO A 79 -4.41 2.63 7.88
N GLY A 80 -5.41 1.91 7.36
CA GLY A 80 -6.77 2.42 7.22
C GLY A 80 -7.22 3.03 8.54
N PRO A 81 -8.08 4.07 8.50
CA PRO A 81 -8.48 4.79 9.70
C PRO A 81 -8.92 3.78 10.77
N PRO A 82 -8.48 3.94 12.04
CA PRO A 82 -8.87 3.04 13.10
C PRO A 82 -10.39 2.91 13.04
N ALA A 83 -10.88 1.66 13.00
CA ALA A 83 -12.30 1.38 12.94
C ALA A 83 -13.00 2.29 13.96
N GLU A 84 -13.81 3.23 13.48
CA GLU A 84 -14.57 4.13 14.33
C GLU A 84 -15.33 3.25 15.33
N ASP A 85 -15.05 3.45 16.61
CA ASP A 85 -15.83 2.83 17.68
C ASP A 85 -17.31 3.06 17.37
N PRO A 86 -18.16 2.01 17.38
CA PRO A 86 -19.57 2.19 17.11
C PRO A 86 -20.11 3.24 18.09
N PRO A 87 -20.88 4.23 17.61
CA PRO A 87 -21.39 5.28 18.49
C PRO A 87 -22.17 4.65 19.64
N PRO A 88 -22.06 5.20 20.86
CA PRO A 88 -22.78 4.67 22.01
C PRO A 88 -24.27 4.62 21.66
N LEU A 89 -24.88 3.45 21.88
CA LEU A 89 -26.29 3.21 21.71
C LEU A 89 -27.05 4.21 22.57
N VAL A 90 -27.58 5.27 21.96
CA VAL A 90 -28.46 6.22 22.64
C VAL A 90 -29.82 5.55 22.83
N ASP A 91 -30.21 5.32 24.09
CA ASP A 91 -31.56 4.87 24.43
C ASP A 91 -32.57 5.95 24.02
N ASP A 92 -33.25 5.72 22.90
CA ASP A 92 -34.39 6.49 22.42
C ASP A 92 -35.63 6.19 23.29
N ARG A 93 -35.66 6.77 24.50
CA ARG A 93 -36.88 6.85 25.32
C ARG A 93 -37.27 8.29 25.54
N GLY A 94 -37.70 8.94 24.46
CA GLY A 94 -38.60 10.08 24.52
C GLY A 94 -40.00 9.67 24.10
N ARG A 95 -40.99 9.69 25.02
CA ARG A 95 -42.36 10.20 24.77
C ARG A 95 -43.27 10.14 26.00
N GLY A 96 -43.80 11.30 26.38
CA GLY A 96 -45.15 11.42 26.93
C GLY A 96 -45.29 12.05 28.33
N ALA A 97 -45.29 13.39 28.40
CA ALA A 97 -45.92 14.14 29.51
C ALA A 97 -47.47 14.03 29.40
N PRO A 98 -48.29 14.36 30.42
CA PRO A 98 -48.53 15.78 30.75
C PRO A 98 -48.91 16.16 32.20
N LEU A 99 -48.67 17.45 32.52
CA LEU A 99 -49.45 18.43 33.30
C LEU A 99 -49.86 18.17 34.78
N ARG A 100 -49.43 19.13 35.62
CA ARG A 100 -49.82 19.42 37.02
C ARG A 100 -51.35 19.57 37.23
N PRO A 101 -51.89 19.37 38.46
CA PRO A 101 -52.03 20.50 39.41
C PRO A 101 -51.74 20.12 40.89
N GLY A 102 -51.40 21.11 41.71
CA GLY A 102 -50.89 20.93 43.06
C GLY A 102 -51.91 20.85 44.21
N ARG A 103 -51.38 20.72 45.44
CA ARG A 103 -51.95 21.11 46.76
C ARG A 103 -50.96 20.60 47.82
N ARG A 104 -50.25 21.46 48.56
CA ARG A 104 -50.64 22.29 49.72
C ARG A 104 -50.71 21.49 51.03
N GLY A 105 -49.81 21.83 51.96
CA GLY A 105 -49.87 21.57 53.41
C GLY A 105 -49.20 20.26 53.83
N GLY A 106 -48.37 20.19 54.87
CA GLY A 106 -48.01 21.12 55.93
C GLY A 106 -47.61 20.30 57.17
N ARG A 107 -46.60 20.79 57.91
CA ARG A 107 -46.43 20.72 59.39
C ARG A 107 -46.77 19.38 60.06
N ARG A 108 -45.84 18.69 60.72
CA ARG A 108 -45.04 19.09 61.88
C ARG A 108 -44.07 17.95 62.20
#